data_AF-A0A1B7VPB5-F1
#
_entry.id   AF-A0A1B7VPB5-F1
#
_cell.length_a   1.000
_cell.length_b   1.000
_cell.length_c   1.000
_cell.angle_alpha   90.00
_cell.angle_beta   90.00
_cell.angle_gamma   90.00
#
_symmetry.space_group_name_H-M   'P 1'
#
loop_
_entity.id
_entity.type
_entity.pdbx_description
1 polymer ?
#
loop_
_entity_poly.entity_id
_entity_poly.type
_entity_poly.pdbx_seq_one_letter_code
_entity_poly.pdbx_strand_id
1 'polypeptide(L)' 'MPRLIILDSGVLGIITNPKSTSIEAQKCNLWYANFLEKGENIALPEIANYEVRRELIRANKTNGLKRLEQSNQFDCF' A
#
# COMPACT_ATOMS: atom_id res chain seq x y z
N MET A 1 -15.09 18.33 4.20
CA MET A 1 -14.06 18.64 3.20
C MET A 1 -13.45 17.31 2.75
N PRO A 2 -13.28 17.04 1.45
CA PRO A 2 -12.66 15.79 1.02
C PRO A 2 -11.20 15.75 1.46
N ARG A 3 -10.78 14.65 2.09
CA ARG A 3 -9.40 14.43 2.51
C ARG A 3 -8.72 13.50 1.50
N LEU A 4 -7.57 13.92 0.99
CA LEU A 4 -6.72 13.07 0.14
C LEU A 4 -5.56 12.52 0.98
N ILE A 5 -5.39 11.21 0.95
CA ILE A 5 -4.30 10.50 1.62
C ILE A 5 -3.33 10.02 0.55
N ILE A 6 -2.10 10.53 0.57
CA ILE A 6 -1.06 10.14 -0.37
C ILE A 6 -0.13 9.17 0.35
N LEU A 7 0.07 7.98 -0.21
CA LEU A 7 0.95 6.96 0.36
C LEU A 7 2.38 7.11 -0.15
N ASP A 8 3.36 6.91 0.72
CA ASP A 8 4.77 6.78 0.32
C ASP A 8 5.16 5.31 0.09
N SER A 9 6.39 5.08 -0.38
CA SER A 9 6.89 3.73 -0.63
C SER A 9 7.10 2.92 0.65
N GLY A 10 7.31 3.57 1.80
CA GLY A 10 7.46 2.92 3.11
C GLY A 10 6.16 2.27 3.58
N VAL A 11 5.07 3.03 3.62
CA VAL A 11 3.73 2.54 3.96
C VAL A 11 3.29 1.49 2.95
N LEU A 12 3.52 1.73 1.66
CA LEU A 12 3.17 0.80 0.59
C LEU A 12 3.94 -0.54 0.72
N GLY A 13 5.21 -0.51 1.09
CA GLY A 13 6.01 -1.71 1.40
C GLY A 13 5.48 -2.50 2.61
N ILE A 14 4.93 -1.81 3.61
CA ILE A 14 4.35 -2.44 4.80
C ILE A 14 3.03 -3.14 4.48
N ILE A 15 2.10 -2.45 3.80
CA ILE A 15 0.76 -3.00 3.49
C ILE A 15 0.82 -4.15 2.47
N THR A 16 1.80 -4.10 1.56
CA THR A 16 2.04 -5.18 0.58
C THR A 16 2.75 -6.38 1.18
N ASN A 17 3.29 -6.30 2.41
CA ASN A 17 3.96 -7.43 3.05
C ASN A 17 2.98 -8.31 3.86
N PRO A 18 2.57 -9.49 3.36
CA PRO A 18 1.63 -10.37 4.06
C PRO A 18 2.17 -11.02 5.33
N LYS A 19 3.49 -10.99 5.54
CA LYS A 19 4.17 -11.70 6.64
C LYS A 19 4.66 -10.74 7.73
N SER A 20 4.33 -9.45 7.66
CA SER A 20 4.81 -8.50 8.65
C SER A 20 4.09 -8.70 9.98
N THR A 21 4.81 -9.20 10.97
CA THR A 21 4.28 -9.48 12.32
C THR A 21 4.59 -8.38 13.33
N SER A 22 5.37 -7.35 12.96
CA SER A 22 5.68 -6.26 13.87
C SER A 22 4.42 -5.49 14.27
N ILE A 23 4.41 -4.97 15.50
CA ILE A 23 3.27 -4.22 16.04
C ILE A 23 3.00 -2.97 15.19
N GLU A 24 4.06 -2.33 14.71
CA GLU A 24 4.02 -1.16 13.84
C GLU A 24 3.34 -1.48 12.51
N ALA A 25 3.67 -2.63 11.91
CA ALA A 25 3.08 -3.05 10.65
C ALA A 25 1.60 -3.42 10.81
N GLN A 26 1.22 -4.05 11.91
CA GLN A 26 -0.19 -4.34 12.21
C GLN A 26 -0.99 -3.04 12.40
N LYS A 27 -0.44 -2.07 13.15
CA LYS A 27 -1.05 -0.74 13.31
C LYS A 27 -1.19 -0.01 11.98
N CYS A 28 -0.19 -0.09 11.11
CA CYS A 28 -0.22 0.51 9.77
C CYS A 28 -1.30 -0.13 8.88
N ASN A 29 -1.41 -1.46 8.88
CA ASN A 29 -2.45 -2.18 8.15
C ASN A 29 -3.86 -1.85 8.66
N LEU A 30 -4.04 -1.76 9.99
CA LEU A 30 -5.32 -1.36 10.58
C LEU A 30 -5.65 0.09 10.25
N TRP A 31 -4.67 0.99 10.30
CA TRP A 31 -4.80 2.38 9.88
C TRP A 31 -5.28 2.46 8.43
N TYR A 32 -4.66 1.72 7.51
CA TYR A 32 -5.05 1.68 6.10
C TYR A 32 -6.46 1.11 5.89
N ALA A 33 -6.79 -0.02 6.53
CA ALA A 33 -8.12 -0.63 6.46
C ALA A 33 -9.22 0.32 6.94
N ASN A 34 -8.98 1.08 8.01
CA ASN A 34 -9.93 2.06 8.52
C ASN A 34 -10.24 3.19 7.53
N PHE A 35 -9.29 3.58 6.65
CA PHE A 35 -9.56 4.58 5.61
C PHE A 35 -10.33 4.00 4.44
N LEU A 36 -10.02 2.75 4.05
CA LEU A 36 -10.77 2.04 3.03
C LEU A 36 -12.23 1.84 3.44
N GLU A 37 -12.49 1.42 4.68
CA GLU A 37 -13.85 1.25 5.21
C GLU A 37 -14.64 2.57 5.26
N LYS A 38 -13.94 3.70 5.46
CA LYS A 38 -14.56 5.04 5.45
C LYS A 38 -14.77 5.60 4.05
N GLY A 39 -14.30 4.93 3.00
CA GLY A 39 -14.38 5.41 1.62
C GLY A 39 -13.56 6.68 1.38
N GLU A 40 -12.44 6.83 2.10
CA GLU A 40 -11.57 8.00 1.97
C GLU A 40 -10.74 7.93 0.68
N ASN A 41 -10.39 9.09 0.11
CA ASN A 41 -9.62 9.13 -1.13
C ASN A 41 -8.15 8.83 -0.84
N ILE A 42 -7.69 7.66 -1.27
CA ILE A 42 -6.29 7.25 -1.17
C ILE A 42 -5.67 7.29 -2.56
N ALA A 43 -4.57 8.04 -2.70
CA ALA A 43 -3.78 8.10 -3.92
C ALA A 43 -2.41 7.44 -3.72
N LEU A 44 -2.00 6.71 -4.76
CA LEU A 44 -0.71 6.05 -4.86
C LEU A 44 0.13 6.80 -5.90
N PRO A 45 1.17 7.55 -5.49
CA PRO A 45 2.11 8.14 -6.43
C PRO A 45 2.72 7.08 -7.35
N GLU A 46 2.79 7.35 -8.64
CA GLU A 46 3.36 6.43 -9.63
C GLU A 46 4.79 6.01 -9.25
N ILE A 47 5.59 6.95 -8.74
CA ILE A 47 6.97 6.68 -8.30
C ILE A 47 7.03 5.70 -7.13
N ALA A 48 6.13 5.83 -6.15
CA ALA A 48 6.08 4.94 -5.00
C ALA A 48 5.65 3.52 -5.42
N ASN A 49 4.65 3.43 -6.33
CA ASN A 49 4.22 2.17 -6.92
C ASN A 49 5.37 1.50 -7.69
N TYR A 50 6.13 2.27 -8.49
CA TYR A 50 7.28 1.78 -9.23
C TYR A 50 8.38 1.22 -8.30
N GLU A 51 8.77 1.98 -7.27
CA GLU A 51 9.80 1.56 -6.32
C GLU A 51 9.44 0.25 -5.61
N VAL A 52 8.22 0.17 -5.08
CA VAL A 52 7.76 -1.03 -4.35
C VAL A 52 7.60 -2.22 -5.29
N ARG A 53 7.03 -2.02 -6.49
CA ARG A 53 6.93 -3.08 -7.51
C ARG A 53 8.31 -3.61 -7.89
N ARG A 54 9.29 -2.73 -8.12
CA ARG A 54 10.67 -3.11 -8.45
C ARG A 54 11.29 -3.98 -7.36
N GLU A 55 11.16 -3.60 -6.09
CA GLU A 55 11.71 -4.37 -4.97
C GLU A 55 11.00 -5.72 -4.78
N LEU A 56 9.69 -5.78 -4.95
CA LEU A 56 8.92 -7.03 -4.88
C LEU A 56 9.34 -8.02 -5.98
N ILE A 57 9.54 -7.53 -7.21
CA ILE A 57 10.05 -8.34 -8.33
C ILE A 57 11.48 -8.80 -8.03
N ARG A 58 12.38 -7.88 -7.63
CA ARG A 58 13.78 -8.18 -7.31
C ARG A 58 13.91 -9.26 -6.23
N ALA A 59 13.02 -9.24 -5.22
CA ALA A 59 13.02 -10.20 -4.11
C ALA A 59 12.14 -11.44 -4.34
N ASN A 60 11.61 -11.65 -5.57
CA ASN A 60 10.70 -12.74 -5.93
C ASN A 60 9.48 -12.86 -4.99
N LYS A 61 8.93 -11.73 -4.54
CA LYS A 61 7.80 -11.66 -3.60
C LYS A 61 6.47 -11.58 -4.33
N THR A 62 6.07 -12.68 -4.97
CA THR A 62 4.84 -12.77 -5.78
C THR A 62 3.56 -12.44 -5.00
N ASN A 63 3.46 -12.81 -3.73
CA ASN A 63 2.30 -12.47 -2.89
C ASN A 63 2.19 -10.97 -2.59
N GLY A 64 3.32 -10.27 -2.44
CA GLY A 64 3.32 -8.83 -2.24
C GLY A 64 2.95 -8.09 -3.53
N LEU A 65 3.40 -8.59 -4.68
CA LEU A 65 3.02 -8.06 -5.99
C LEU A 65 1.50 -8.16 -6.22
N LYS A 66 0.89 -9.31 -5.88
CA LYS A 66 -0.57 -9.48 -5.96
C LYS A 66 -1.33 -8.48 -5.07
N ARG A 67 -0.84 -8.20 -3.87
CA ARG A 67 -1.45 -7.19 -2.98
C ARG A 67 -1.30 -5.78 -3.56
N LEU A 68 -0.15 -5.45 -4.13
CA LEU A 68 0.09 -4.16 -4.77
C LEU A 68 -0.89 -3.93 -5.95
N GLU A 69 -1.13 -4.96 -6.76
CA GLU A 69 -2.12 -4.91 -7.85
C GLU A 69 -3.54 -4.65 -7.34
N GLN A 70 -3.94 -5.28 -6.23
CA GLN A 70 -5.24 -5.03 -5.59
C GLN A 70 -5.36 -3.60 -5.05
N SER A 71 -4.26 -3.02 -4.57
CA SER A 71 -4.22 -1.63 -4.12
C SER A 71 -4.22 -0.61 -5.26
N ASN A 72 -3.77 -0.98 -6.47
CA ASN A 72 -3.76 -0.08 -7.62
C ASN A 72 -5.15 0.09 -8.29
N GLN A 73 -6.21 -0.50 -7.73
CA GLN A 73 -7.59 -0.22 -8.15
C GLN A 73 -8.14 1.13 -7.63
N PHE A 74 -7.39 1.83 -6.77
CA PHE A 74 -7.71 3.19 -6.37
C PHE A 74 -7.10 4.16 -7.39
N ASP A 75 -7.97 4.93 -8.05
CA ASP A 75 -7.69 5.68 -9.27
C ASP A 75 -6.36 6.45 -9.27
N CYS A 76 -5.59 6.25 -10.35
CA CYS A 76 -4.44 7.07 -10.69
C CYS A 76 -4.91 8.50 -10.96
N PHE A 77 -4.53 9.45 -10.11
CA PHE A 77 -4.56 10.87 -10.43
C PHE A 77 -3.26 11.29 -11.10
#